data_AF-A0A661PD40-F1
#
_entry.id   AF-A0A661PD40-F1
#
_cell.length_a   1.000
_cell.length_b   1.000
_cell.length_c   1.000
_cell.angle_alpha   90.00
_cell.angle_beta   90.00
_cell.angle_gamma   90.00
#
_symmetry.space_group_name_H-M   'P 1'
#
loop_
_entity.id
_entity.type
_entity.pdbx_description
1 polymer ?
#
loop_
_entity_poly.entity_id
_entity_poly.type
_entity_poly.pdbx_seq_one_letter_code
_entity_poly.pdbx_strand_id
1 'polypeptide(L)' 'KLTSKDIDSLGTIIDDVIPEPVGGAHNDPVAAAATVKEYLKKHLAELQQLTPDELVEQRYQKFRAMSVIDE' A
#
# COMPACT_ATOMS: atom_id res chain seq x y z
N LYS A 1 -1.51 0.59 18.67
CA LYS A 1 -0.35 0.73 17.78
C LYS A 1 -0.86 1.33 16.47
N LEU A 2 -0.24 2.40 15.96
CA LEU A 2 -0.83 3.30 14.94
C LEU A 2 0.17 3.79 13.89
N THR A 3 1.44 3.36 13.94
CA THR A 3 2.45 3.78 12.95
C THR A 3 2.35 2.97 11.67
N SER A 4 2.90 3.46 10.56
CA SER A 4 2.98 2.71 9.30
C SER A 4 3.59 1.32 9.48
N LYS A 5 4.67 1.21 10.26
CA LYS A 5 5.32 -0.07 10.60
C LYS A 5 4.42 -0.99 11.43
N ASP A 6 3.62 -0.42 12.31
CA ASP A 6 2.66 -1.22 13.07
C ASP A 6 1.60 -1.83 12.16
N ILE A 7 1.09 -1.05 11.19
CA ILE A 7 0.09 -1.53 10.23
C ILE A 7 0.71 -2.52 9.25
N ASP A 8 1.94 -2.28 8.80
CA ASP A 8 2.73 -3.21 7.97
C ASP A 8 2.90 -4.57 8.66
N SER A 9 3.17 -4.56 9.97
CA SER A 9 3.34 -5.79 10.75
C SER A 9 2.08 -6.67 10.83
N LEU A 10 0.91 -6.13 10.48
CA LEU A 10 -0.34 -6.90 10.38
C LEU A 10 -0.43 -7.69 9.07
N GLY A 11 0.40 -7.36 8.07
CA GLY A 11 0.59 -8.13 6.83
C GLY A 11 -0.58 -8.12 5.84
N THR A 12 -1.74 -7.58 6.21
CA THR A 12 -2.97 -7.66 5.39
C THR A 12 -3.61 -6.31 5.08
N ILE A 13 -3.20 -5.23 5.74
CA ILE A 13 -3.90 -3.93 5.66
C ILE A 13 -3.33 -3.01 4.58
N ILE A 14 -2.01 -2.83 4.54
CA ILE A 14 -1.32 -1.99 3.56
C ILE A 14 -0.41 -2.84 2.67
N ASP A 15 -0.12 -2.33 1.48
CA ASP A 15 0.71 -3.06 0.50
C ASP A 15 2.18 -2.65 0.55
N ASP A 16 2.47 -1.41 0.96
CA ASP A 16 3.83 -0.88 1.01
C ASP A 16 3.94 0.34 1.96
N VAL A 17 5.15 0.60 2.45
CA VAL A 17 5.46 1.78 3.29
C VAL A 17 6.44 2.67 2.53
N ILE A 18 5.95 3.81 2.05
CA ILE A 18 6.76 4.75 1.29
C ILE A 18 7.75 5.48 2.22
N PRO A 19 9.06 5.41 1.97
CA PRO A 19 10.05 6.10 2.79
C PRO A 19 9.99 7.61 2.55
N GLU A 20 10.14 8.38 3.63
CA GLU A 20 10.26 9.84 3.55
C GLU A 20 11.71 10.28 3.30
N PRO A 21 11.93 11.44 2.65
CA PRO A 21 13.24 12.09 2.59
C PRO A 21 13.83 12.36 3.97
N VAL A 22 15.15 12.54 4.03
CA VAL A 22 15.84 12.92 5.27
C VAL A 22 15.26 14.22 5.80
N GLY A 23 14.82 14.23 7.06
CA GLY A 23 14.14 15.39 7.68
C GLY A 23 12.63 15.42 7.46
N GLY A 24 12.07 14.44 6.74
CA GLY A 24 10.63 14.25 6.52
C GLY A 24 10.13 14.83 5.19
N ALA A 25 8.92 14.42 4.79
CA ALA A 25 8.32 14.81 3.51
C ALA A 25 8.10 16.32 3.35
N HIS A 26 7.94 17.06 4.46
CA HIS A 26 7.81 18.51 4.44
C HIS A 26 9.14 19.24 4.14
N ASN A 27 10.28 18.58 4.38
CA ASN A 27 11.60 19.15 4.13
C ASN A 27 11.95 19.16 2.64
N ASP A 28 11.63 18.06 1.95
CA ASP A 28 11.78 17.93 0.50
C ASP A 28 10.50 17.36 -0.15
N PRO A 29 9.49 18.21 -0.38
CA PRO A 29 8.23 17.76 -0.96
C PRO A 29 8.38 17.26 -2.41
N VAL A 30 9.40 17.73 -3.14
CA VAL A 30 9.66 17.30 -4.52
C VAL A 30 10.18 15.87 -4.53
N ALA A 31 11.15 15.54 -3.68
CA ALA A 31 11.65 14.18 -3.53
C ALA A 31 10.57 13.22 -2.99
N ALA A 32 9.77 13.67 -2.02
CA ALA A 32 8.64 12.89 -1.51
C ALA A 32 7.63 12.57 -2.62
N ALA A 33 7.22 13.57 -3.41
CA ALA A 33 6.30 13.37 -4.52
C ALA A 33 6.88 12.46 -5.62
N ALA A 34 8.19 12.56 -5.90
CA ALA A 34 8.87 11.68 -6.85
C ALA A 34 8.82 10.22 -6.38
N THR A 35 9.08 9.98 -5.09
CA THR A 35 9.00 8.65 -4.48
C THR A 35 7.56 8.11 -4.55
N VAL A 36 6.56 8.89 -4.16
CA VAL A 36 5.15 8.49 -4.28
C VAL A 36 4.78 8.12 -5.72
N LYS A 37 5.22 8.92 -6.70
CA LYS A 37 4.98 8.65 -8.13
C LYS A 37 5.57 7.33 -8.58
N GLU A 38 6.73 6.93 -8.07
CA GLU A 38 7.35 5.64 -8.39
C GLU A 38 6.49 4.48 -7.89
N TYR A 39 6.06 4.52 -6.63
CA TYR A 39 5.22 3.48 -6.03
C TYR A 39 3.85 3.39 -6.71
N LEU A 40 3.22 4.53 -7.02
CA LEU A 40 1.96 4.54 -7.77
C LEU A 40 2.10 3.89 -9.14
N LYS A 41 3.20 4.17 -9.86
CA LYS A 41 3.47 3.56 -11.17
C LYS A 41 3.70 2.05 -11.06
N LYS A 42 4.46 1.60 -10.06
CA LYS A 42 4.70 0.18 -9.78
C LYS A 42 3.37 -0.55 -9.58
N HIS A 43 2.56 -0.11 -8.61
CA HIS A 43 1.30 -0.77 -8.29
C HIS A 43 0.26 -0.66 -9.40
N LEU A 44 0.20 0.47 -10.12
CA LEU A 44 -0.68 0.57 -11.27
C LEU A 44 -0.29 -0.41 -12.38
N ALA A 45 1.01 -0.57 -12.65
CA ALA A 45 1.49 -1.51 -13.66
C ALA A 45 1.18 -2.98 -13.29
N GLU A 46 1.26 -3.32 -12.00
CA GLU A 46 0.84 -4.64 -11.47
C GLU A 46 -0.67 -4.87 -11.69
N LEU A 47 -1.50 -3.89 -11.33
CA LEU A 47 -2.97 -4.00 -11.47
C LEU A 47 -3.43 -4.01 -12.94
N GLN A 48 -2.72 -3.33 -13.84
CA GLN A 48 -3.03 -3.31 -15.27
C GLN A 48 -2.85 -4.65 -15.97
N GLN A 49 -2.12 -5.59 -15.36
CA GLN A 49 -1.95 -6.94 -15.89
C GLN A 49 -3.14 -7.86 -15.58
N LEU A 50 -4.04 -7.42 -14.70
CA LEU A 50 -5.19 -8.20 -14.25
C LEU A 50 -6.44 -7.88 -15.07
N THR A 51 -7.27 -8.89 -15.28
CA THR A 51 -8.61 -8.73 -15.84
C THR A 51 -9.55 -8.03 -14.84
N PRO A 52 -10.66 -7.44 -15.31
CA PRO A 52 -11.66 -6.84 -14.42
C PRO A 52 -12.18 -7.81 -13.34
N ASP A 53 -12.39 -9.08 -13.68
CA ASP A 53 -12.89 -10.09 -12.75
C ASP A 53 -11.83 -10.43 -11.68
N GLU A 54 -10.56 -10.56 -12.07
CA GLU A 54 -9.45 -10.76 -11.13
C GLU A 54 -9.28 -9.56 -10.18
N LEU A 55 -9.45 -8.33 -10.68
CA LEU A 55 -9.39 -7.12 -9.84
C LEU A 55 -10.50 -7.10 -8.79
N VAL A 56 -11.70 -7.54 -9.14
CA VAL A 56 -12.82 -7.65 -8.19
C VAL A 56 -12.54 -8.73 -7.16
N GLU A 57 -12.09 -9.90 -7.59
CA GLU A 57 -11.80 -11.02 -6.71
C GLU A 57 -10.65 -10.70 -5.74
N GLN A 58 -9.54 -10.14 -6.23
CA GLN A 58 -8.43 -9.73 -5.37
C GLN A 58 -8.85 -8.68 -4.34
N ARG A 59 -9.68 -7.72 -4.74
CA ARG A 59 -10.21 -6.72 -3.79
C ARG A 59 -11.05 -7.40 -2.72
N TYR A 60 -11.92 -8.34 -3.10
CA TYR A 60 -12.73 -9.10 -2.15
C TYR A 60 -11.86 -9.87 -1.15
N GLN A 61 -10.88 -10.63 -1.65
CA GLN A 61 -9.97 -11.41 -0.81
C GLN A 61 -9.15 -10.52 0.15
N LYS A 62 -8.65 -9.38 -0.34
CA LYS A 62 -7.91 -8.41 0.47
C LYS A 62 -8.73 -7.96 1.69
N PHE A 63 -9.98 -7.53 1.50
CA PHE A 63 -10.81 -7.10 2.62
C PHE A 63 -11.22 -8.25 3.54
N ARG A 64 -11.46 -9.44 2.98
CA ARG A 64 -11.81 -10.62 3.77
C ARG A 64 -10.67 -11.08 4.69
N ALA A 65 -9.43 -10.94 4.23
CA ALA A 65 -8.24 -11.24 5.03
C ALA A 65 -7.95 -10.22 6.14
N MET A 66 -8.56 -9.02 6.10
CA MET A 66 -8.37 -8.00 7.14
C MET A 66 -9.18 -8.27 8.41
N SER A 67 -10.19 -9.15 8.37
CA SER A 67 -10.97 -9.55 9.55
C SER A 67 -10.47 -10.87 10.12
N VAL A 68 -10.13 -10.87 11.42
CA VAL A 68 -9.91 -12.09 12.20
C VAL A 68 -11.19 -12.39 12.97
N ILE A 69 -11.76 -13.58 12.75
CA ILE A 69 -12.89 -14.10 13.51
C ILE A 69 -12.33 -15.22 14.38
N ASP A 70 -12.34 -15.03 15.71
CA ASP A 70 -12.16 -16.12 16.67
C ASP A 70 -13.54 -16.75 16.90
N GLU A 71 -13.64 -18.07 16.72
CA GLU A 71 -14.82 -18.88 17.08
C GLU A 71 -14.75 -19.38 18.52
#